data_AF-A0A2M6UAD6-F1
#
_entry.id   AF-A0A2M6UAD6-F1
#
_cell.length_a   1.000
_cell.length_b   1.000
_cell.length_c   1.000
_cell.angle_alpha   90.00
_cell.angle_beta   90.00
_cell.angle_gamma   90.00
#
_symmetry.space_group_name_H-M   'P 1'
#
loop_
_entity.id
_entity.type
_entity.pdbx_description
1 polymer ?
#
loop_
_entity_poly.entity_id
_entity_poly.type
_entity_poly.pdbx_seq_one_letter_code
_entity_poly.pdbx_strand_id
1 'polypeptide(L)' 'MPLSALLARIRRMVPRSDDRHYDEIVRSFGVGTLHPPPTPMSDRELARAIAEFLREQPSSESVATLGRRLDPSSPV' A
#
# COMPACT_ATOMS: atom_id res chain seq x y z
N MET A 1 9.74 1.75 10.82
CA MET A 1 10.38 2.02 9.50
C MET A 1 9.90 3.39 9.03
N PRO A 2 10.75 4.26 8.45
CA PRO A 2 10.28 5.53 7.89
C PRO A 2 9.38 5.31 6.66
N LEU A 3 8.37 6.15 6.45
CA LEU A 3 7.42 6.06 5.34
C LEU A 3 8.13 6.06 3.97
N SER A 4 9.18 6.85 3.81
CA SER A 4 9.99 6.91 2.58
C SER A 4 10.62 5.56 2.21
N ALA A 5 11.10 4.80 3.20
CA ALA A 5 11.66 3.46 2.95
C ALA A 5 10.57 2.46 2.55
N LEU A 6 9.37 2.58 3.11
CA LEU A 6 8.22 1.77 2.70
C LEU A 6 7.81 2.09 1.26
N LEU A 7 7.66 3.37 0.91
CA LEU A 7 7.33 3.81 -0.45
C LEU A 7 8.37 3.37 -1.48
N ALA A 8 9.66 3.39 -1.12
CA ALA A 8 10.73 2.87 -1.95
C ALA A 8 10.63 1.35 -2.16
N ARG A 9 10.26 0.58 -1.13
CA ARG A 9 9.99 -0.86 -1.25
C ARG A 9 8.81 -1.12 -2.18
N ILE A 10 7.69 -0.43 -1.99
CA ILE A 10 6.47 -0.55 -2.82
C ILE A 10 6.77 -0.19 -4.28
N ARG A 11 7.54 0.87 -4.54
CA ARG A 11 7.87 1.29 -5.91
C ARG A 11 8.57 0.21 -6.73
N ARG A 12 9.36 -0.65 -6.08
CA ARG A 12 10.04 -1.79 -6.72
C ARG A 12 9.08 -2.93 -7.07
N MET A 13 7.91 -2.98 -6.44
CA MET A 13 6.89 -4.03 -6.62
C MET A 13 5.79 -3.61 -7.61
N VAL A 14 5.56 -2.31 -7.80
CA VAL A 14 4.56 -1.78 -8.75
C VAL A 14 5.19 -1.58 -10.14
N PRO A 15 4.69 -2.27 -11.19
CA PRO A 15 5.13 -2.05 -12.57
C PRO A 15 4.93 -0.59 -12.99
N ARG A 16 5.82 -0.05 -13.85
CA ARG A 16 5.67 1.33 -14.35
C ARG A 16 4.41 1.55 -15.20
N SER A 17 3.85 0.49 -15.77
CA SER A 17 2.56 0.55 -16.47
C SER A 17 1.39 0.89 -15.53
N ASP A 18 1.56 0.66 -14.23
CA ASP A 18 0.53 0.83 -13.19
C ASP A 18 0.87 2.01 -12.26
N ASP A 19 1.51 3.06 -12.80
CA ASP A 19 1.89 4.24 -12.02
C ASP A 19 0.66 4.90 -11.34
N ARG A 20 -0.54 4.75 -11.91
CA ARG A 20 -1.80 5.21 -11.28
C ARG A 20 -2.05 4.55 -9.91
N HIS A 21 -1.74 3.27 -9.75
CA HIS A 21 -1.84 2.57 -8.46
C HIS A 21 -0.78 3.08 -7.49
N TYR A 22 0.43 3.32 -7.96
CA TYR A 22 1.49 3.87 -7.12
C TYR A 22 1.13 5.27 -6.61
N ASP A 23 0.64 6.14 -7.48
CA ASP A 23 0.21 7.50 -7.13
C ASP A 23 -0.95 7.49 -6.13
N GLU A 24 -1.89 6.55 -6.28
CA GLU A 24 -2.98 6.36 -5.32
C GLU A 24 -2.46 5.97 -3.93
N ILE A 25 -1.47 5.07 -3.86
CA ILE A 25 -0.83 4.68 -2.59
C ILE A 25 -0.16 5.89 -1.95
N VAL A 26 0.63 6.66 -2.72
CA VAL A 26 1.31 7.87 -2.22
C VAL A 26 0.30 8.89 -1.72
N ARG A 27 -0.77 9.15 -2.49
CA ARG A 27 -1.84 10.07 -2.09
C ARG A 27 -2.50 9.60 -0.79
N SER A 28 -2.81 8.31 -0.68
CA SER A 28 -3.49 7.73 0.46
C SER A 28 -2.66 7.80 1.75
N PHE A 29 -1.34 7.63 1.67
CA PHE A 29 -0.46 7.94 2.80
C PHE A 29 -0.43 9.43 3.13
N GLY A 30 -0.47 10.31 2.11
CA GLY A 30 -0.46 11.77 2.30
C GLY A 30 -1.71 12.32 2.99
N VAL A 31 -2.88 11.71 2.75
CA VAL A 31 -4.16 12.11 3.37
C VAL A 31 -4.51 11.32 4.63
N GLY A 32 -3.67 10.36 5.03
CA GLY A 32 -3.86 9.57 6.25
C GLY A 32 -4.91 8.45 6.12
N THR A 33 -5.28 8.03 4.91
CA THR A 33 -6.12 6.84 4.72
C THR A 33 -5.31 5.55 4.80
N LEU A 34 -4.02 5.59 4.43
CA LEU A 34 -3.07 4.51 4.69
C LEU A 34 -2.11 4.90 5.80
N HIS A 35 -1.84 3.93 6.67
CA HIS A 35 -0.87 4.05 7.74
C HIS A 35 0.26 3.04 7.54
N PRO A 36 1.52 3.40 7.88
CA PRO A 36 2.60 2.43 7.88
C PRO A 36 2.27 1.25 8.80
N PRO A 37 2.67 0.02 8.44
CA PRO A 37 2.42 -1.14 9.27
C PRO A 37 3.04 -0.94 10.67
N PRO A 38 2.29 -1.18 11.77
CA PRO A 38 2.78 -0.95 13.14
C PRO A 38 3.92 -1.89 13.51
N THR A 39 3.99 -3.05 12.87
CA THR A 39 5.10 -4.01 12.97
C THR A 39 5.84 -4.14 11.63
N PRO A 40 7.14 -4.48 11.64
CA PRO A 40 7.87 -4.72 10.40
C PRO A 40 7.27 -5.88 9.61
N MET A 41 6.80 -5.60 8.40
CA MET A 41 6.29 -6.60 7.47
C MET A 41 7.40 -7.06 6.50
N SER A 42 7.44 -8.36 6.18
CA SER A 42 8.37 -8.94 5.21
C SER A 42 8.10 -8.47 3.77
N ASP A 43 9.11 -8.57 2.90
CA ASP A 43 8.92 -8.23 1.47
C ASP A 43 7.87 -9.13 0.80
N ARG A 44 7.72 -10.38 1.24
CA ARG A 44 6.73 -11.32 0.71
C ARG A 44 5.31 -10.91 1.07
N GLU A 45 5.08 -10.53 2.32
CA GLU A 45 3.78 -10.05 2.79
C GLU A 45 3.42 -8.72 2.11
N LEU A 46 4.39 -7.82 1.98
CA LEU A 46 4.21 -6.55 1.26
C LEU A 46 3.85 -6.80 -0.22
N ALA A 47 4.64 -7.63 -0.91
CA ALA A 47 4.40 -7.94 -2.32
C ALA A 47 3.01 -8.56 -2.54
N ARG A 48 2.55 -9.41 -1.62
CA ARG A 48 1.20 -9.97 -1.68
C ARG A 48 0.12 -8.91 -1.55
N ALA A 49 0.23 -8.01 -0.56
CA ALA A 49 -0.73 -6.92 -0.36
C ALA A 49 -0.80 -6.00 -1.59
N ILE A 50 0.36 -5.65 -2.16
CA ILE A 50 0.44 -4.84 -3.37
C ILE A 50 -0.13 -5.58 -4.58
N ALA A 51 0.21 -6.87 -4.77
CA ALA A 51 -0.33 -7.66 -5.88
C ALA A 51 -1.85 -7.80 -5.82
N GLU A 52 -2.43 -7.92 -4.62
CA GLU A 52 -3.89 -7.90 -4.43
C GLU A 52 -4.49 -6.55 -4.84
N PHE A 53 -3.88 -5.43 -4.40
CA PHE A 53 -4.31 -4.08 -4.78
C PHE A 53 -4.22 -3.81 -6.29
N LEU A 54 -3.16 -4.29 -6.95
CA LEU A 54 -2.96 -4.11 -8.40
C LEU A 54 -4.00 -4.84 -9.25
N ARG A 55 -4.72 -5.84 -8.71
CA ARG A 55 -5.76 -6.57 -9.44
C ARG A 55 -7.07 -5.79 -9.56
N GLU A 56 -7.27 -4.80 -8.69
CA GLU A 56 -8.47 -3.97 -8.65
C GLU A 56 -8.17 -2.59 -9.25
N GLN A 57 -9.20 -1.88 -9.70
CA GLN A 57 -9.02 -0.47 -10.05
C GLN A 57 -8.72 0.35 -8.78
N PRO A 58 -7.84 1.36 -8.82
CA PRO A 58 -7.61 2.24 -7.69
C PRO A 58 -8.91 2.93 -7.29
N SER A 59 -9.38 2.67 -6.06
CA SER A 59 -10.63 3.17 -5.52
C SER A 59 -10.55 3.24 -3.99
N SER A 60 -11.50 3.92 -3.36
CA SER A 60 -11.55 3.98 -1.88
C SER A 60 -11.64 2.58 -1.25
N GLU A 61 -12.33 1.65 -1.90
CA GLU A 61 -12.48 0.28 -1.42
C GLU A 61 -11.19 -0.52 -1.53
N SER A 62 -10.49 -0.46 -2.69
CA SER A 62 -9.23 -1.17 -2.88
C SER A 62 -8.12 -0.60 -1.98
N VAL A 63 -8.13 0.72 -1.74
CA VAL A 63 -7.26 1.38 -0.75
C VAL A 63 -7.56 0.92 0.67
N ALA A 64 -8.84 0.83 1.08
CA ALA A 64 -9.21 0.34 2.40
C ALA A 64 -8.78 -1.13 2.59
N THR A 65 -8.89 -1.95 1.55
CA THR A 65 -8.38 -3.33 1.55
C THR A 65 -6.86 -3.37 1.72
N LEU A 66 -6.12 -2.53 0.99
CA LEU A 66 -4.69 -2.39 1.17
C LEU A 66 -4.33 -1.93 2.59
N GLY A 67 -5.09 -0.96 3.14
CA GLY A 67 -4.95 -0.47 4.51
C GLY A 67 -5.05 -1.59 5.54
N ARG A 68 -6.08 -2.43 5.45
CA ARG A 68 -6.24 -3.61 6.34
C ARG A 68 -5.12 -4.63 6.20
N ARG A 69 -4.50 -4.74 5.03
CA ARG A 69 -3.35 -5.64 4.82
C ARG A 69 -2.06 -5.08 5.44
N LEU A 70 -1.88 -3.76 5.41
CA LEU A 70 -0.74 -3.08 6.01
C LEU A 70 -0.89 -2.98 7.53
N ASP A 71 -2.08 -2.65 8.00
CA ASP A 71 -2.41 -2.58 9.42
C ASP A 71 -3.75 -3.28 9.67
N PRO A 72 -3.73 -4.55 10.12
CA PRO A 72 -4.93 -5.29 10.48
C PRO A 72 -5.67 -4.69 11.69
N SER A 73 -4.99 -3.83 12.46
CA SER A 73 -5.55 -3.17 13.65
C SER A 73 -6.19 -1.82 13.32
N SER A 74 -6.04 -1.32 12.08
CA SER A 74 -6.64 -0.06 11.67
C SER A 74 -8.17 -0.23 11.56
N PRO A 75 -8.98 0.53 12.34
CA PRO A 75 -10.41 0.56 12.15
C PRO A 75 -10.73 1.19 10.80
N VAL A 76 -11.67 0.59 10.07
CA VAL A 76 -12.25 1.12 8.82
C VAL A 76 -13.16 2.30 9.08
#